data_AF-A0A947R6Y6-F1
#
_entry.id   AF-A0A947R6Y6-F1
#
_cell.length_a   1.000
_cell.length_b   1.000
_cell.length_c   1.000
_cell.angle_alpha   90.00
_cell.angle_beta   90.00
_cell.angle_gamma   90.00
#
_symmetry.space_group_name_H-M   'P 1'
#
loop_
_entity.id
_entity.type
_entity.pdbx_description
1 polymer ?
#
loop_
_entity_poly.entity_id
_entity_poly.type
_entity_poly.pdbx_seq_one_letter_code
_entity_poly.pdbx_strand_id
1 'polypeptide(L)'
;MIDYIVFSLLGLGLLFALIRFIKGPSLSDKVVSLDTFNMIVIGVIVMLANLFKNNLYLDIAIIYAILAFLETVVFARYVEGKKDANR
;
A
#
# COMPACT_ATOMS: atom_id res chain seq x y z
N MET A 1 -7.47 21.90 10.57
CA MET A 1 -8.80 21.33 10.27
C MET A 1 -8.72 20.37 9.10
N ILE A 2 -8.16 20.79 7.96
CA ILE A 2 -7.95 19.93 6.78
C ILE A 2 -7.14 18.67 7.12
N ASP A 3 -6.04 18.79 7.87
CA ASP A 3 -5.20 17.63 8.19
C ASP A 3 -5.97 16.52 8.93
N TYR A 4 -6.86 16.87 9.87
CA TYR A 4 -7.68 15.90 10.59
C TYR A 4 -8.64 15.16 9.66
N ILE A 5 -9.22 15.86 8.67
CA ILE A 5 -10.09 15.23 7.66
C ILE A 5 -9.27 14.26 6.82
N VAL A 6 -8.08 14.67 6.36
CA VAL A 6 -7.20 13.81 5.56
C VAL A 6 -6.77 12.57 6.36
N PHE A 7 -6.30 12.72 7.59
CA PHE A 7 -5.94 11.59 8.44
C PHE A 7 -7.12 10.65 8.71
N SER A 8 -8.33 11.19 8.88
CA SER A 8 -9.54 10.37 9.07
C SER A 8 -9.87 9.57 7.81
N LEU A 9 -9.80 10.19 6.63
CA LEU A 9 -10.03 9.51 5.35
C LEU A 9 -8.97 8.45 5.06
N LEU A 10 -7.69 8.74 5.31
CA LEU A 10 -6.61 7.76 5.19
C LEU A 10 -6.81 6.60 6.16
N GLY A 11 -7.18 6.86 7.42
CA GLY A 11 -7.47 5.83 8.41
C GLY A 11 -8.64 4.93 7.99
N LEU A 12 -9.74 5.51 7.50
CA LEU A 12 -10.88 4.75 6.96
C LEU A 12 -10.48 3.93 5.73
N GLY A 13 -9.70 4.50 4.82
CA GLY A 13 -9.16 3.80 3.66
C GLY A 13 -8.33 2.58 4.08
N LEU A 14 -7.47 2.74 5.10
CA LEU A 14 -6.63 1.67 5.62
C LEU A 14 -7.49 0.52 6.17
N LEU A 15 -8.55 0.85 6.91
CA LEU A 15 -9.51 -0.14 7.42
C LEU A 15 -10.23 -0.87 6.27
N PHE A 16 -10.67 -0.17 5.23
CA PHE A 16 -11.31 -0.80 4.08
C PHE A 16 -10.36 -1.69 3.29
N ALA A 17 -9.10 -1.27 3.09
CA ALA A 17 -8.08 -2.08 2.44
C ALA A 17 -7.81 -3.36 3.23
N LEU A 18 -7.70 -3.27 4.57
CA LEU A 18 -7.54 -4.44 5.44
C LEU A 18 -8.75 -5.38 5.39
N ILE A 19 -9.97 -4.86 5.45
CA ILE A 19 -11.19 -5.66 5.35
C ILE A 19 -11.22 -6.40 4.00
N ARG A 20 -10.85 -5.73 2.91
CA ARG A 20 -10.78 -6.33 1.58
C ARG A 20 -9.69 -7.39 1.47
N PHE A 21 -8.53 -7.16 2.07
CA PHE A 21 -7.43 -8.14 2.12
C PHE A 21 -7.85 -9.43 2.83
N ILE A 22 -8.56 -9.32 3.96
CA ILE A 22 -9.03 -10.48 4.72
C ILE A 22 -10.15 -11.23 3.98
N LYS A 23 -11.13 -10.49 3.41
CA LYS A 23 -12.30 -11.08 2.75
C LYS A 23 -12.07 -11.48 1.28
N GLY A 24 -10.95 -11.08 0.69
CA GLY A 24 -10.64 -11.35 -0.72
C GLY A 24 -10.58 -12.85 -1.03
N PRO A 25 -11.40 -13.36 -1.98
CA PRO A 25 -11.48 -14.78 -2.27
C PRO A 25 -10.28 -15.30 -3.09
N SER A 26 -9.79 -14.50 -4.04
CA SER A 26 -8.66 -14.89 -4.88
C SER A 26 -7.34 -14.34 -4.34
N LEU A 27 -6.23 -15.00 -4.70
CA LEU A 27 -4.89 -14.51 -4.36
C LEU A 27 -4.63 -13.13 -4.99
N SER A 28 -5.12 -12.91 -6.21
CA SER A 28 -5.03 -11.62 -6.90
C SER A 28 -5.77 -10.50 -6.16
N ASP A 29 -6.96 -10.77 -5.61
CA ASP A 29 -7.73 -9.78 -4.84
C ASP A 29 -6.95 -9.32 -3.60
N LYS A 30 -6.28 -10.25 -2.92
CA LYS A 30 -5.46 -9.95 -1.75
C LYS A 30 -4.29 -9.05 -2.13
N VAL A 31 -3.62 -9.31 -3.25
CA VAL A 31 -2.48 -8.50 -3.70
C VAL A 31 -2.88 -7.10 -4.10
N VAL A 32 -3.99 -6.94 -4.83
CA VAL A 32 -4.50 -5.60 -5.15
C VAL A 32 -4.90 -4.84 -3.88
N SER A 33 -5.47 -5.54 -2.90
CA SER A 33 -5.82 -4.93 -1.60
C SER A 33 -4.58 -4.50 -0.81
N LEU A 34 -3.51 -5.28 -0.89
CA LEU A 34 -2.23 -4.99 -0.25
C LEU A 34 -1.50 -3.82 -0.93
N ASP A 35 -1.53 -3.74 -2.25
CA ASP A 35 -1.03 -2.59 -3.01
C ASP A 35 -1.77 -1.30 -2.63
N THR A 36 -3.11 -1.37 -2.54
CA THR A 36 -3.93 -0.25 -2.07
C THR A 36 -3.57 0.15 -0.64
N PHE A 37 -3.37 -0.82 0.25
CA PHE A 37 -2.95 -0.57 1.63
C PHE A 37 -1.60 0.17 1.66
N ASN A 38 -0.61 -0.31 0.92
CA ASN A 38 0.71 0.31 0.82
C ASN A 38 0.63 1.74 0.28
N MET A 39 -0.22 2.01 -0.71
CA MET A 39 -0.41 3.35 -1.24
C MET A 39 -1.00 4.33 -0.21
N ILE A 40 -1.91 3.86 0.63
CA ILE A 40 -2.46 4.67 1.73
C ILE A 40 -1.39 4.92 2.79
N VAL A 41 -0.56 3.92 3.13
CA VAL A 41 0.57 4.07 4.07
C VAL A 41 1.53 5.15 3.58
N ILE A 42 1.90 5.16 2.30
CA ILE A 42 2.72 6.21 1.68
C ILE A 42 2.07 7.58 1.86
N GLY A 43 0.75 7.66 1.62
CA GLY A 43 -0.02 8.88 1.85
C GLY A 43 0.06 9.38 3.30
N VAL A 44 -0.01 8.49 4.31
CA VAL A 44 0.15 8.94 5.70
C VAL A 44 1.57 9.38 6.00
N ILE A 45 2.61 8.72 5.45
CA ILE A 45 4.00 9.15 5.61
C ILE A 45 4.21 10.56 5.04
N VAL A 46 3.64 10.87 3.87
CA VAL A 46 3.66 12.22 3.29
C VAL A 46 2.94 13.22 4.19
N MET A 47 1.79 12.84 4.77
CA MET A 47 1.10 13.70 5.73
C MET A 47 1.91 13.94 7.02
N LEU A 48 2.71 12.95 7.46
CA LEU A 48 3.64 13.14 8.59
C LEU A 48 4.75 14.14 8.23
N ALA A 49 5.25 14.13 6.98
CA ALA A 49 6.18 15.15 6.50
C ALA A 49 5.60 16.57 6.66
N ASN A 50 4.32 16.74 6.27
CA ASN A 50 3.62 18.00 6.43
C ASN A 50 3.38 18.38 7.91
N LEU A 51 3.06 17.40 8.76
CA LEU A 51 2.78 17.63 10.18
C LEU A 51 4.03 18.03 10.96
N PHE A 52 5.13 17.29 10.77
CA PHE A 52 6.40 17.52 11.46
C PHE A 52 7.32 18.54 10.77
N LYS A 53 6.92 19.04 9.60
CA LYS A 53 7.71 19.99 8.79
C LYS A 53 9.14 19.49 8.54
N ASN A 54 9.27 18.19 8.29
CA ASN A 54 10.54 17.53 8.09
C ASN A 54 10.52 16.73 6.79
N ASN A 55 11.43 17.07 5.87
CA ASN A 55 11.51 16.44 4.55
C ASN A 55 12.04 15.00 4.59
N LEU A 56 12.66 14.57 5.68
CA LEU A 56 13.11 13.19 5.86
C LEU A 56 11.97 12.18 5.67
N TYR A 57 10.75 12.54 6.05
CA TYR A 57 9.58 11.69 5.83
C TYR A 57 9.24 11.52 4.34
N LEU A 58 9.54 12.51 3.48
CA LEU A 58 9.36 12.37 2.03
C LEU A 58 10.36 11.38 1.44
N ASP A 59 11.61 11.38 1.93
CA ASP A 59 12.62 10.39 1.50
C ASP A 59 12.16 8.97 1.88
N ILE A 60 11.62 8.80 3.11
CA ILE A 60 11.02 7.53 3.55
C ILE A 60 9.84 7.15 2.63
N ALA A 61 8.97 8.09 2.28
CA ALA A 61 7.81 7.82 1.44
C ALA A 61 8.21 7.33 0.04
N ILE A 62 9.24 7.94 -0.57
CA ILE A 62 9.75 7.54 -1.88
C ILE A 62 10.37 6.14 -1.83
N ILE A 63 11.19 5.86 -0.82
CA ILE A 63 11.79 4.53 -0.63
C ILE A 63 10.67 3.48 -0.43
N TYR A 64 9.69 3.78 0.42
CA TYR A 64 8.56 2.88 0.66
C TYR A 64 7.75 2.64 -0.63
N ALA A 65 7.54 3.66 -1.47
CA ALA A 65 6.85 3.52 -2.75
C ALA A 65 7.56 2.54 -3.69
N ILE A 66 8.88 2.62 -3.77
CA ILE A 66 9.69 1.69 -4.58
C ILE A 66 9.59 0.27 -4.02
N LEU A 67 9.66 0.10 -2.69
CA LEU A 67 9.54 -1.21 -2.04
C LEU A 67 8.14 -1.83 -2.25
N ALA A 68 7.08 -1.04 -2.11
CA ALA A 68 5.71 -1.48 -2.34
C ALA A 68 5.48 -1.92 -3.79
N PHE A 69 6.04 -1.18 -4.75
CA PHE A 69 6.00 -1.59 -6.15
C PHE A 69 6.80 -2.88 -6.40
N LEU A 70 7.97 -3.03 -5.77
CA LEU A 70 8.76 -4.26 -5.88
C LEU A 70 7.98 -5.48 -5.36
N GLU A 71 7.26 -5.34 -4.25
CA GLU A 71 6.41 -6.39 -3.68
C GLU A 71 5.38 -6.91 -4.70
N THR A 72 4.69 -6.01 -5.40
CA THR A 72 3.69 -6.40 -6.41
C THR A 72 4.32 -7.07 -7.64
N VAL A 73 5.49 -6.59 -8.09
CA VAL A 73 6.24 -7.21 -9.20
C VAL A 73 6.70 -8.61 -8.84
N VAL A 74 7.29 -8.79 -7.66
CA VAL A 74 7.74 -10.11 -7.17
C VAL A 74 6.57 -11.08 -7.11
N PHE A 75 5.43 -10.61 -6.61
CA PHE A 75 4.23 -11.43 -6.56
C PHE A 75 3.72 -11.81 -7.96
N ALA A 76 3.69 -10.87 -8.91
CA ALA A 76 3.28 -11.15 -10.29
C ALA A 76 4.16 -12.24 -10.93
N ARG A 77 5.49 -12.13 -10.75
CA ARG A 77 6.46 -13.13 -11.25
C ARG A 77 6.29 -14.49 -10.59
N TYR A 78 5.99 -14.52 -9.29
CA TYR A 78 5.72 -15.77 -8.58
C TYR A 78 4.47 -16.49 -9.11
N VAL A 79 3.39 -15.75 -9.37
CA VAL A 79 2.15 -16.32 -9.94
C VAL A 79 2.38 -16.82 -11.36
N GLU A 80 3.12 -16.08 -12.17
CA GLU A 80 3.49 -16.48 -13.53
C GLU A 80 4.33 -17.77 -13.54
N GLY A 81 5.41 -17.82 -12.75
CA GLY A 81 6.26 -19.01 -12.67
C GLY A 81 5.53 -20.26 -12.18
N LYS A 82 4.53 -20.11 -11.30
CA LYS A 82 3.69 -21.22 -10.84
C LYS A 82 2.73 -21.74 -11.93
N LYS A 83 2.33 -20.87 -12.87
CA LYS A 83 1.49 -21.24 -14.02
C LYS A 83 2.28 -22.04 -15.06
N ASP A 84 3.56 -21.70 -15.26
CA ASP A 84 4.42 -22.37 -16.23
C ASP A 84 4.91 -23.75 -15.74
N ALA A 85 5.13 -23.92 -14.43
CA ALA A 85 5.50 -25.22 -13.85
C ALA A 85 4.38 -26.27 -13.84
N ASN A 86 3.14 -25.86 -14.10
CA ASN A 86 1.95 -26.74 -14.07
C ASN A 86 1.38 -27.00 -15.49
N ARG A 87 2.15 -26.67 -16.53
CA ARG A 87 1.91 -26.97 -17.95
C ARG A 87 2.95 -27.97 -18.45
#